data_AF-A6FJF3-F1
#
_entry.id   AF-A6FJF3-F1
#
_cell.length_a   1.000
_cell.length_b   1.000
_cell.length_c   1.000
_cell.angle_alpha   90.00
_cell.angle_beta   90.00
_cell.angle_gamma   90.00
#
_symmetry.space_group_name_H-M   'P 1'
#
loop_
_entity.id
_entity.type
_entity.pdbx_description
1 polymer ?
#
loop_
_entity_poly.entity_id
_entity_poly.type
_entity_poly.pdbx_seq_one_letter_code
_entity_poly.pdbx_strand_id
1 'polypeptide(L)'
;MNFLSSFKGRIITVVILLVISSLVISSFISYRQLSSSIVGNIDKYSQLQVASTANKINSWFQGIKKGLVATAPDFAIPRDDEQLLLMVKQVFLATDANDILAAYEDGKAITAIDGKLSLDSFDPRTRDWYKEAKQKGTTIITGIYSDATTGGLMISIAEPFYYNGQFTG
;
A
#
# COMPACT_ATOMS: atom_id res chain seq x y z
N MET A 1 -41.10 65.89 -12.57
CA MET A 1 -41.96 64.87 -13.24
C MET A 1 -41.50 63.50 -12.78
N ASN A 2 -42.34 62.79 -12.01
CA ASN A 2 -42.02 61.43 -11.55
C ASN A 2 -42.06 60.49 -12.76
N PHE A 3 -40.88 60.14 -13.30
CA PHE A 3 -40.75 59.17 -14.39
C PHE A 3 -41.50 57.85 -14.06
N LEU A 4 -41.54 57.48 -12.78
CA LEU A 4 -42.24 56.33 -12.21
C LEU A 4 -43.79 56.41 -12.28
N SER A 5 -44.38 57.60 -12.43
CA SER A 5 -45.84 57.75 -12.55
C SER A 5 -46.33 57.74 -14.00
N SER A 6 -45.43 57.81 -14.98
CA SER A 6 -45.75 57.69 -16.42
C SER A 6 -46.00 56.21 -16.80
N PHE A 7 -46.93 55.97 -17.73
CA PHE A 7 -47.24 54.62 -18.25
C PHE A 7 -45.99 53.87 -18.75
N LYS A 8 -45.09 54.57 -19.46
CA LYS A 8 -43.82 54.02 -19.94
C LYS A 8 -42.87 53.65 -18.78
N GLY A 9 -42.82 54.47 -17.73
CA GLY A 9 -41.98 54.23 -16.57
C GLY A 9 -42.40 52.99 -15.78
N ARG A 10 -43.72 52.79 -15.58
CA ARG A 10 -44.24 51.59 -14.89
C ARG A 10 -43.90 50.29 -15.61
N ILE A 11 -44.02 50.26 -16.95
CA ILE A 11 -43.66 49.08 -17.75
C ILE A 11 -42.17 48.77 -17.64
N ILE A 12 -41.31 49.79 -17.80
CA ILE A 12 -39.86 49.62 -17.70
C ILE A 12 -39.47 49.11 -16.30
N THR A 13 -40.07 49.62 -15.22
CA THR A 13 -39.81 49.14 -13.86
C THR A 13 -40.18 47.68 -13.68
N VAL A 14 -41.35 47.24 -14.16
CA VAL A 14 -41.77 45.83 -14.06
C VAL A 14 -40.82 44.92 -14.83
N VAL A 15 -40.43 45.30 -16.04
CA VAL A 15 -39.48 44.52 -16.85
C VAL A 15 -38.12 44.41 -16.17
N ILE A 16 -37.59 45.50 -15.62
CA ILE A 16 -36.33 45.50 -14.88
C ILE A 16 -36.42 44.58 -13.66
N LEU A 17 -37.50 44.66 -12.88
CA LEU A 17 -37.70 43.81 -11.71
C LEU A 17 -37.77 42.32 -12.08
N LEU A 18 -38.47 41.98 -13.16
CA LEU A 18 -38.55 40.61 -13.65
C LEU A 18 -37.18 40.08 -14.08
N VAL A 19 -36.40 40.88 -14.82
CA VAL A 19 -35.05 40.51 -15.24
C VAL A 19 -34.14 40.31 -14.03
N ILE A 20 -34.15 41.24 -13.06
CA ILE A 20 -33.37 41.11 -11.82
C ILE A 20 -33.77 39.85 -11.06
N SER A 21 -35.07 39.58 -10.90
CA SER A 21 -35.52 38.38 -10.19
C SER A 21 -35.09 37.09 -10.89
N SER A 22 -35.18 37.05 -12.22
CA SER A 22 -34.76 35.91 -13.03
C SER A 22 -33.25 35.65 -12.88
N LEU A 23 -32.44 36.72 -12.93
CA LEU A 23 -31.00 36.64 -12.73
C LEU A 23 -30.65 36.15 -11.33
N VAL A 24 -31.28 36.69 -10.28
CA VAL A 24 -31.01 36.26 -8.89
C VAL A 24 -31.34 34.77 -8.69
N ILE A 25 -32.48 34.30 -9.18
CA ILE A 25 -32.88 32.90 -9.08
C ILE A 25 -31.91 32.01 -9.85
N SER A 26 -31.57 32.39 -11.08
CA SER A 26 -30.62 31.65 -11.93
C SER A 26 -29.23 31.57 -11.29
N SER A 27 -28.72 32.69 -10.77
CA SER A 27 -27.43 32.74 -10.07
C SER A 27 -27.44 31.89 -8.80
N PHE A 28 -28.53 31.88 -8.04
CA PHE A 28 -28.64 31.05 -6.84
C PHE A 28 -28.63 29.55 -7.16
N ILE A 29 -29.40 29.12 -8.17
CA ILE A 29 -29.40 27.72 -8.64
C ILE A 29 -28.01 27.34 -9.16
N SER A 30 -27.41 28.20 -9.99
CA SER A 30 -26.08 27.99 -10.55
C SER A 30 -25.02 27.86 -9.46
N TYR A 31 -25.08 28.71 -8.43
CA TYR A 31 -24.18 28.65 -7.29
C TYR A 31 -24.32 27.34 -6.51
N ARG A 32 -25.57 26.90 -6.25
CA ARG A 32 -25.84 25.63 -5.56
C ARG A 32 -25.33 24.43 -6.36
N GLN A 33 -25.59 24.40 -7.66
CA GLN A 33 -25.13 23.34 -8.54
C GLN A 33 -23.60 23.31 -8.64
N LEU A 34 -22.97 24.47 -8.80
CA LEU A 34 -21.52 24.59 -8.86
C LEU A 34 -20.87 24.15 -7.55
N SER A 35 -21.40 24.60 -6.41
CA SER A 35 -20.92 24.20 -5.08
C SER A 35 -21.03 22.68 -4.88
N SER A 36 -22.18 22.09 -5.19
CA SER A 36 -22.38 20.63 -5.10
C SER A 36 -21.43 19.86 -6.02
N SER A 37 -21.20 20.37 -7.23
CA SER A 37 -20.31 19.74 -8.21
C SER A 37 -18.86 19.81 -7.75
N ILE A 38 -18.43 20.94 -7.19
CA ILE A 38 -17.07 21.11 -6.65
C ILE A 38 -16.84 20.14 -5.49
N VAL A 39 -17.76 20.07 -4.52
CA VAL A 39 -17.62 19.16 -3.38
C VAL A 39 -17.60 17.70 -3.84
N GLY A 40 -18.50 17.31 -4.74
CA GLY A 40 -18.52 15.94 -5.30
C GLY A 40 -17.25 15.60 -6.08
N ASN A 41 -16.69 16.55 -6.83
CA ASN A 41 -15.44 16.36 -7.56
C ASN A 41 -14.24 16.22 -6.61
N ILE A 42 -14.19 17.01 -5.54
CA ILE A 42 -13.12 16.91 -4.53
C ILE A 42 -13.18 15.55 -3.83
N ASP A 43 -14.37 15.10 -3.43
CA ASP A 43 -14.56 13.78 -2.80
C ASP A 43 -14.13 12.65 -3.73
N LYS A 44 -14.61 12.67 -4.98
CA LYS A 44 -14.20 11.68 -6.00
C LYS A 44 -12.70 11.68 -6.23
N TYR A 45 -12.09 12.86 -6.36
CA TYR A 45 -10.64 12.99 -6.55
C TYR A 45 -9.86 12.45 -5.34
N SER A 46 -10.32 12.75 -4.13
CA SER A 46 -9.72 12.23 -2.89
C SER A 46 -9.78 10.70 -2.84
N GLN A 47 -10.95 10.11 -3.12
CA GLN A 47 -11.12 8.65 -3.15
C GLN A 47 -10.26 7.99 -4.22
N LEU A 48 -10.17 8.59 -5.42
CA LEU A 48 -9.28 8.10 -6.48
C LEU A 48 -7.82 8.15 -6.07
N GLN A 49 -7.40 9.20 -5.37
CA GLN A 49 -6.03 9.33 -4.89
C GLN A 49 -5.69 8.29 -3.81
N VAL A 50 -6.61 8.06 -2.86
CA VAL A 50 -6.48 7.01 -1.84
C VAL A 50 -6.40 5.64 -2.50
N ALA A 51 -7.33 5.32 -3.40
CA ALA A 51 -7.36 4.05 -4.10
C ALA A 51 -6.10 3.82 -4.95
N SER A 52 -5.65 4.85 -5.67
CA SER A 52 -4.41 4.81 -6.47
C SER A 52 -3.18 4.54 -5.58
N THR A 53 -3.10 5.20 -4.44
CA THR A 53 -1.99 5.02 -3.49
C THR A 53 -2.02 3.63 -2.86
N ALA A 54 -3.19 3.17 -2.42
CA ALA A 54 -3.37 1.82 -1.89
C ALA A 54 -3.01 0.75 -2.93
N ASN A 55 -3.41 0.95 -4.20
CA ASN A 55 -3.04 0.05 -5.29
C ASN A 55 -1.53 0.01 -5.54
N LYS A 56 -0.82 1.14 -5.43
CA LYS A 56 0.64 1.16 -5.54
C LYS A 56 1.31 0.36 -4.43
N ILE A 57 0.87 0.55 -3.19
CA ILE A 57 1.36 -0.22 -2.03
C ILE A 57 1.09 -1.71 -2.23
N ASN A 58 -0.14 -2.07 -2.62
CA ASN A 58 -0.49 -3.47 -2.88
C ASN A 58 0.37 -4.07 -4.01
N SER A 59 0.56 -3.36 -5.12
CA SER A 59 1.41 -3.84 -6.23
C SER A 59 2.86 -4.07 -5.78
N TRP A 60 3.41 -3.18 -4.96
CA TRP A 60 4.73 -3.36 -4.36
C TRP A 60 4.79 -4.63 -3.47
N PHE A 61 3.82 -4.82 -2.57
CA PHE A 61 3.71 -6.04 -1.75
C PHE A 61 3.58 -7.31 -2.60
N GLN A 62 2.75 -7.28 -3.65
CA GLN A 62 2.57 -8.43 -4.54
C GLN A 62 3.85 -8.76 -5.33
N GLY A 63 4.63 -7.75 -5.70
CA GLY A 63 5.93 -7.93 -6.35
C GLY A 63 6.89 -8.73 -5.47
N ILE A 64 7.05 -8.32 -4.21
CA ILE A 64 7.90 -9.04 -3.23
C ILE A 64 7.36 -10.44 -2.98
N LYS A 65 6.05 -10.57 -2.70
CA LYS A 65 5.41 -11.88 -2.49
C LYS A 65 5.65 -12.84 -3.65
N LYS A 66 5.49 -12.36 -4.89
CA LYS A 66 5.71 -13.18 -6.08
C LYS A 66 7.16 -13.66 -6.18
N GLY A 67 8.13 -12.80 -5.88
CA GLY A 67 9.55 -13.16 -5.81
C GLY A 67 9.83 -14.26 -4.78
N LEU A 68 9.28 -14.12 -3.57
CA LEU A 68 9.42 -15.11 -2.51
C LEU A 68 8.80 -16.46 -2.88
N VAL A 69 7.52 -16.47 -3.28
CA VAL A 69 6.81 -17.72 -3.65
C VAL A 69 7.52 -18.45 -4.80
N ALA A 70 8.05 -17.71 -5.77
CA ALA A 70 8.74 -18.30 -6.92
C ALA A 70 10.11 -18.92 -6.56
N THR A 71 10.75 -18.47 -5.48
CA THR A 71 12.15 -18.82 -5.16
C THR A 71 12.29 -19.65 -3.89
N ALA A 72 11.32 -19.59 -2.97
CA ALA A 72 11.32 -20.34 -1.71
C ALA A 72 11.59 -21.85 -1.88
N PRO A 73 11.01 -22.55 -2.87
CA PRO A 73 11.29 -23.98 -3.07
C PRO A 73 12.78 -24.29 -3.31
N ASP A 74 13.52 -23.37 -3.95
CA ASP A 74 14.93 -23.58 -4.20
C ASP A 74 15.73 -23.59 -2.90
N PHE A 75 15.35 -22.80 -1.89
CA PHE A 75 16.04 -22.75 -0.59
C PHE A 75 15.90 -24.05 0.23
N ALA A 76 14.94 -24.91 -0.09
CA ALA A 76 14.79 -26.22 0.54
C ALA A 76 15.88 -27.22 0.12
N ILE A 77 16.53 -26.99 -1.02
CA ILE A 77 17.59 -27.87 -1.53
C ILE A 77 18.90 -27.55 -0.78
N PRO A 78 19.55 -28.53 -0.13
CA PRO A 78 20.80 -28.31 0.59
C PRO A 78 21.90 -27.71 -0.30
N ARG A 79 22.47 -26.59 0.15
CA ARG A 79 23.58 -25.87 -0.50
C ARG A 79 24.54 -25.31 0.55
N ASP A 80 25.74 -24.99 0.10
CA ASP A 80 26.71 -24.28 0.93
C ASP A 80 26.27 -22.83 1.22
N ASP A 81 26.93 -22.20 2.20
CA ASP A 81 26.57 -20.86 2.66
C ASP A 81 26.82 -19.78 1.59
N GLU A 82 27.79 -19.99 0.70
CA GLU A 82 28.15 -19.03 -0.34
C GLU A 82 27.08 -18.99 -1.44
N GLN A 83 26.61 -20.15 -1.88
CA GLN A 83 25.51 -20.27 -2.84
C GLN A 83 24.22 -19.69 -2.27
N LEU A 84 23.89 -19.98 -1.01
CA LEU A 84 22.71 -19.43 -0.37
C LEU A 84 22.78 -17.90 -0.25
N LEU A 85 23.96 -17.35 0.05
CA LEU A 85 24.18 -15.91 0.06
C LEU A 85 23.94 -15.27 -1.31
N LEU A 86 24.44 -15.90 -2.39
CA LEU A 86 24.19 -15.43 -3.75
C LEU A 86 22.70 -15.49 -4.11
N MET A 87 22.00 -16.54 -3.68
CA MET A 87 20.55 -16.69 -3.91
C MET A 87 19.75 -15.60 -3.21
N VAL A 88 19.96 -15.35 -1.91
CA VAL A 88 19.22 -14.28 -1.20
C VAL A 88 19.54 -12.91 -1.80
N LYS A 89 20.80 -12.66 -2.22
CA LYS A 89 21.18 -11.43 -2.93
C LYS A 89 20.50 -11.29 -4.27
N GLN A 90 20.35 -12.38 -5.03
CA GLN A 90 19.66 -12.35 -6.31
C GLN A 90 18.17 -12.02 -6.13
N VAL A 91 17.51 -12.61 -5.13
CA VAL A 91 16.11 -12.29 -4.81
C VAL A 91 15.99 -10.84 -4.33
N PHE A 92 16.92 -10.38 -3.51
CA PHE A 92 16.97 -8.99 -3.06
C PHE A 92 17.11 -8.01 -4.23
N LEU A 93 18.02 -8.26 -5.18
CA LEU A 93 18.17 -7.40 -6.37
C LEU A 93 16.98 -7.47 -7.34
N ALA A 94 16.22 -8.56 -7.32
CA ALA A 94 15.05 -8.76 -8.15
C ALA A 94 13.75 -8.26 -7.53
N THR A 95 13.78 -7.78 -6.28
CA THR A 95 12.62 -7.30 -5.54
C THR A 95 12.90 -5.93 -4.94
N ASP A 96 11.85 -5.15 -4.66
CA ASP A 96 11.99 -3.87 -3.97
C ASP A 96 11.92 -4.03 -2.44
N ALA A 97 12.38 -5.17 -1.92
CA ALA A 97 12.40 -5.45 -0.48
C ALA A 97 13.58 -4.73 0.20
N ASN A 98 13.40 -4.35 1.47
CA ASN A 98 14.48 -3.71 2.23
C ASN A 98 15.59 -4.69 2.65
N ASP A 99 15.24 -5.97 2.80
CA ASP A 99 16.17 -7.09 2.97
C ASP A 99 15.47 -8.39 2.55
N ILE A 100 16.24 -9.41 2.19
CA ILE A 100 15.78 -10.78 1.97
C ILE A 100 16.60 -11.71 2.86
N LEU A 101 15.90 -12.55 3.62
CA LEU A 101 16.49 -13.49 4.57
C LEU A 101 15.92 -14.89 4.33
N ALA A 102 16.80 -15.89 4.31
CA ALA A 102 16.45 -17.30 4.39
C ALA A 102 16.77 -17.81 5.81
N ALA A 103 15.77 -18.39 6.46
CA ALA A 103 15.91 -18.99 7.79
C ALA A 103 15.54 -20.46 7.77
N TYR A 104 16.24 -21.25 8.57
CA TYR A 104 16.12 -22.70 8.58
C TYR A 104 15.75 -23.21 9.97
N GLU A 105 15.14 -24.39 10.02
CA GLU A 105 14.68 -25.07 11.24
C GLU A 105 15.85 -25.40 12.21
N ASP A 106 17.05 -25.59 11.67
CA ASP A 106 18.29 -25.78 12.45
C ASP A 106 18.80 -24.49 13.12
N GLY A 107 18.17 -23.34 12.84
CA GLY A 107 18.54 -22.03 13.36
C GLY A 107 19.47 -21.23 12.45
N LYS A 108 19.93 -21.80 11.33
CA LYS A 108 20.71 -21.07 10.33
C LYS A 108 19.87 -19.93 9.74
N ALA A 109 20.49 -18.76 9.61
CA ALA A 109 19.91 -17.62 8.89
C ALA A 109 20.96 -16.95 8.01
N ILE A 110 20.57 -16.60 6.79
CA ILE A 110 21.40 -15.86 5.83
C ILE A 110 20.58 -14.71 5.25
N THR A 111 21.11 -13.50 5.29
CA THR A 111 20.47 -12.28 4.77
C THR A 111 21.25 -11.73 3.58
N ALA A 112 20.57 -10.96 2.73
CA ALA A 112 21.20 -10.32 1.57
C ALA A 112 22.17 -9.20 1.98
N ILE A 113 21.87 -8.51 3.08
CA ILE A 113 22.64 -7.36 3.57
C ILE A 113 23.85 -7.79 4.42
N ASP A 114 23.62 -8.59 5.46
CA ASP A 114 24.63 -8.93 6.48
C ASP A 114 25.26 -10.31 6.25
N GLY A 115 24.68 -11.12 5.35
CA GLY A 115 25.14 -12.47 5.09
C GLY A 115 24.72 -13.45 6.19
N LYS A 116 25.62 -14.38 6.54
CA LYS A 116 25.32 -15.41 7.52
C LYS A 116 25.26 -14.82 8.93
N LEU A 117 24.15 -15.05 9.62
CA LEU A 117 23.97 -14.65 11.01
C LEU A 117 24.39 -15.78 11.96
N SER A 118 25.00 -15.43 13.08
CA SER A 118 25.28 -16.39 14.15
C SER A 118 24.03 -16.63 14.98
N LEU A 119 23.78 -17.89 15.37
CA LEU A 119 22.62 -18.27 16.18
C LEU A 119 22.61 -17.54 17.53
N ASP A 120 23.79 -17.28 18.11
CA ASP A 120 23.91 -16.53 19.37
C ASP A 120 23.46 -15.07 19.26
N SER A 121 23.63 -14.48 18.06
CA SER A 121 23.19 -13.11 17.79
C SER A 121 21.74 -13.03 17.33
N PHE A 122 21.23 -14.07 16.68
CA PHE A 122 19.93 -14.07 16.04
C PHE A 122 19.38 -15.48 15.87
N ASP A 123 18.29 -15.80 16.57
CA ASP A 123 17.51 -17.03 16.33
C ASP A 123 16.24 -16.71 15.52
N PRO A 124 16.18 -17.09 14.23
CA PRO A 124 15.03 -16.79 13.38
C PRO A 124 13.74 -17.48 13.87
N ARG A 125 13.84 -18.61 14.57
CA ARG A 125 12.69 -19.44 14.96
C ARG A 125 11.85 -18.82 16.05
N THR A 126 12.43 -17.85 16.77
CA THR A 126 11.72 -17.08 17.80
C THR A 126 10.87 -15.95 17.22
N ARG A 127 11.09 -15.60 15.95
CA ARG A 127 10.49 -14.42 15.30
C ARG A 127 9.07 -14.72 14.84
N ASP A 128 8.21 -13.70 14.92
CA ASP A 128 6.78 -13.85 14.64
C ASP A 128 6.51 -14.25 13.20
N TRP A 129 7.23 -13.66 12.23
CA TRP A 129 7.13 -14.04 10.82
C TRP A 129 7.44 -15.53 10.59
N TYR A 130 8.42 -16.11 11.30
CA TYR A 130 8.80 -17.51 11.18
C TYR A 130 7.73 -18.42 11.78
N LYS A 131 7.33 -18.14 13.02
CA LYS A 131 6.31 -18.92 13.74
C LYS A 131 4.98 -18.91 12.99
N GLU A 132 4.54 -17.75 12.51
CA GLU A 132 3.28 -17.61 11.78
C GLU A 132 3.31 -18.32 10.43
N ALA A 133 4.39 -18.19 9.66
CA ALA A 133 4.54 -18.86 8.37
C ALA A 133 4.55 -20.38 8.54
N LYS A 134 5.32 -20.88 9.51
CA LYS A 134 5.36 -22.31 9.87
C LYS A 134 4.00 -22.84 10.31
N GLN A 135 3.27 -22.07 11.14
CA GLN A 135 1.96 -22.48 11.63
C GLN A 135 0.89 -22.52 10.53
N LYS A 136 0.89 -21.52 9.63
CA LYS A 136 -0.10 -21.44 8.54
C LYS A 136 0.25 -22.33 7.35
N GLY A 137 1.53 -22.59 7.12
CA GLY A 137 2.03 -23.39 6.00
C GLY A 137 1.83 -22.75 4.62
N THR A 138 1.60 -21.44 4.57
CA THR A 138 1.41 -20.65 3.34
C THR A 138 2.05 -19.28 3.53
N THR A 139 2.15 -18.47 2.46
CA THR A 139 2.61 -17.08 2.60
C THR A 139 1.81 -16.30 3.63
N ILE A 140 2.50 -15.57 4.49
CA ILE A 140 1.91 -14.66 5.47
C ILE A 140 2.47 -13.25 5.30
N ILE A 141 1.70 -12.28 5.78
CA ILE A 141 2.17 -10.91 6.01
C ILE A 141 1.94 -10.63 7.49
N THR A 142 2.98 -10.20 8.19
CA THR A 142 2.88 -9.91 9.63
C THR A 142 2.15 -8.60 9.91
N GLY A 143 1.76 -8.39 11.16
CA GLY A 143 1.57 -7.04 11.69
C GLY A 143 2.90 -6.28 11.78
N ILE A 144 2.83 -5.01 12.20
CA ILE A 144 4.03 -4.21 12.49
C ILE A 144 4.68 -4.75 13.77
N TYR A 145 5.98 -5.02 13.72
CA TYR A 145 6.79 -5.45 14.87
C TYR A 145 8.14 -4.71 14.88
N SER A 146 8.87 -4.75 16.00
CA SER A 146 10.21 -4.17 16.08
C SER A 146 11.27 -5.14 15.55
N ASP A 147 12.02 -4.70 14.55
CA ASP A 147 13.10 -5.44 13.94
C ASP A 147 14.20 -5.77 14.96
N ALA A 148 14.71 -7.00 14.93
CA ALA A 148 15.66 -7.48 15.93
C ALA A 148 17.06 -6.85 15.79
N THR A 149 17.42 -6.46 14.57
CA THR A 149 18.76 -5.96 14.24
C THR A 149 18.82 -4.44 14.39
N THR A 150 17.81 -3.74 13.90
CA THR A 150 17.78 -2.27 13.82
C THR A 150 16.93 -1.59 14.90
N GLY A 151 15.99 -2.32 15.52
CA GLY A 151 14.99 -1.76 16.44
C GLY A 151 13.86 -0.96 15.76
N GLY A 152 13.93 -0.76 14.44
CA GLY A 152 12.91 -0.06 13.66
C GLY A 152 11.60 -0.84 13.56
N LEU A 153 10.51 -0.17 13.21
CA LEU A 153 9.23 -0.83 12.93
C LEU A 153 9.25 -1.46 11.54
N MET A 154 8.93 -2.75 11.46
CA MET A 154 8.97 -3.53 10.22
C MET A 154 7.71 -4.38 10.03
N ILE A 155 7.42 -4.70 8.77
CA ILE A 155 6.46 -5.71 8.34
C ILE A 155 7.25 -6.72 7.50
N SER A 156 6.92 -8.00 7.64
CA SER A 156 7.53 -9.06 6.83
C SER A 156 6.49 -9.80 6.00
N ILE A 157 6.90 -10.21 4.81
CA ILE A 157 6.25 -11.26 4.03
C ILE A 157 7.09 -12.51 4.22
N ALA A 158 6.51 -13.60 4.69
CA ALA A 158 7.22 -14.86 4.90
C ALA A 158 6.54 -15.99 4.14
N GLU A 159 7.33 -16.74 3.37
CA GLU A 159 6.90 -17.92 2.62
C GLU A 159 7.63 -19.15 3.19
N PRO A 160 6.91 -20.14 3.74
CA PRO A 160 7.54 -21.36 4.21
C PRO A 160 7.99 -22.23 3.02
N PHE A 161 9.10 -22.95 3.18
CA PHE A 161 9.59 -23.90 2.19
C PHE A 161 9.86 -25.28 2.80
N TYR A 162 9.71 -26.30 1.95
CA TYR A 162 9.63 -27.69 2.36
C TYR A 162 10.54 -28.56 1.49
N TYR A 163 11.23 -29.50 2.13
CA TYR A 163 11.98 -30.56 1.45
C TYR A 163 11.28 -31.90 1.71
N ASN A 164 10.89 -32.62 0.65
CA ASN A 164 10.15 -33.88 0.74
C ASN A 164 8.89 -33.82 1.64
N GLY A 165 8.17 -32.69 1.63
CA GLY A 165 6.96 -32.49 2.44
C GLY A 165 7.22 -32.16 3.92
N GLN A 166 8.48 -32.13 4.35
CA GLN A 166 8.87 -31.69 5.69
C GLN A 166 9.27 -30.22 5.65
N PHE A 167 8.80 -29.45 6.63
CA PHE A 167 9.16 -28.05 6.80
C PHE A 167 10.67 -27.91 7.05
N THR A 168 11.34 -27.07 6.27
CA THR A 168 12.77 -26.83 6.38
C THR A 168 13.12 -25.40 6.80
N GLY A 169 12.21 -24.45 6.60
CA GLY A 169 12.42 -23.03 6.87
C GLY A 169 11.26 -22.16 6.44
#